data_AF-A0A351GJB1-F1
#
_entry.id   AF-A0A351GJB1-F1
#
_cell.length_a   1.000
_cell.length_b   1.000
_cell.length_c   1.000
_cell.angle_alpha   90.00
_cell.angle_beta   90.00
_cell.angle_gamma   90.00
#
_symmetry.space_group_name_H-M   'P 1'
#
loop_
_entity.id
_entity.type
_entity.pdbx_description
1 polymer ?
#
loop_
_entity_poly.entity_id
_entity_poly.type
_entity_poly.pdbx_seq_one_letter_code
_entity_poly.pdbx_strand_id
1 'polypeptide(L)'
;MSKVEDDLYCLCYLADAAKLKEQNNSIEQLEKKVLWKNERLKEVYQKATFVWDKPLVISNVKFNKQTLFNDQMLFVGDAAGSISPLSGNGMSIAARSALLLSQLILEHTDFKSLTSKYNKDWDSHFGGRVNKAELLNSIMLNPTYHHWILKLLNSIKPLRDKVVNDMQGKPFVRNTRIIRQLG
;
A
#
# COMPACT_ATOMS: atom_id res chain seq x y z
N MET A 1 4.54 6.10 -13.69
CA MET A 1 3.10 6.26 -13.95
C MET A 1 2.55 4.91 -14.31
N SER A 2 1.31 4.63 -13.94
CA SER A 2 0.63 3.38 -14.28
C SER A 2 -0.45 3.69 -15.31
N LYS A 3 -0.45 2.98 -16.43
CA LYS A 3 -1.52 3.09 -17.43
C LYS A 3 -2.82 2.50 -16.87
N VAL A 4 -3.92 3.18 -17.10
CA VAL A 4 -5.29 2.71 -16.83
C VAL A 4 -6.07 2.67 -18.15
N GLU A 5 -7.38 2.49 -18.10
CA GLU A 5 -8.26 2.49 -19.26
C GLU A 5 -8.26 3.83 -20.02
N ASP A 6 -8.78 3.83 -21.25
CA ASP A 6 -9.02 5.04 -22.05
C ASP A 6 -7.78 5.93 -22.31
N ASP A 7 -6.60 5.29 -22.40
CA ASP A 7 -5.30 5.96 -22.54
C ASP A 7 -5.00 6.96 -21.41
N LEU A 8 -5.61 6.76 -20.25
CA LEU A 8 -5.33 7.54 -19.05
C LEU A 8 -4.16 6.93 -18.27
N TYR A 9 -3.48 7.77 -17.49
CA TYR A 9 -2.34 7.38 -16.67
C TYR A 9 -2.48 7.93 -15.26
N CYS A 10 -2.25 7.09 -14.26
CA CYS A 10 -2.20 7.49 -12.87
C CYS A 10 -0.79 7.99 -12.49
N LEU A 11 -0.73 9.22 -11.99
CA LEU A 11 0.44 9.84 -11.39
C LEU A 11 0.14 10.13 -9.91
N CYS A 12 0.92 9.53 -9.01
CA CYS A 12 0.79 9.73 -7.58
C CYS A 12 2.18 9.88 -6.94
N TYR A 13 2.26 10.67 -5.88
CA TYR A 13 3.47 10.83 -5.07
C TYR A 13 3.12 11.03 -3.60
N LEU A 14 4.08 10.71 -2.73
CA LEU A 14 4.02 11.04 -1.32
C LEU A 14 4.87 12.29 -1.07
N ALA A 15 4.36 13.20 -0.26
CA ALA A 15 5.07 14.40 0.15
C ALA A 15 5.03 14.54 1.68
N ASP A 16 6.12 15.05 2.23
CA ASP A 16 6.17 15.45 3.64
C ASP A 16 5.31 16.71 3.82
N ALA A 17 4.44 16.69 4.83
CA ALA A 17 3.59 17.83 5.18
C ALA A 17 4.42 19.09 5.49
N ALA A 18 5.63 18.94 6.06
CA ALA A 18 6.55 20.05 6.30
C ALA A 18 6.99 20.71 4.98
N LYS A 19 7.31 19.91 3.96
CA LYS A 19 7.69 20.42 2.62
C LYS A 19 6.53 21.13 1.93
N LEU A 20 5.31 20.64 2.09
CA LEU A 20 4.12 21.32 1.58
C LEU A 20 3.90 22.66 2.29
N LYS A 21 4.11 22.71 3.61
CA LYS A 21 4.01 23.94 4.41
C LYS A 21 5.06 24.99 4.01
N GLU A 22 6.30 24.57 3.72
CA GLU A 22 7.35 25.44 3.16
C GLU A 22 6.95 26.09 1.82
N GLN A 23 6.01 25.48 1.09
CA GLN A 23 5.45 26.01 -0.16
C GLN A 23 4.08 26.67 0.01
N ASN A 24 3.81 27.26 1.19
CA ASN A 24 2.56 27.95 1.50
C ASN A 24 1.30 27.06 1.33
N ASN A 25 1.45 25.75 1.56
CA ASN A 25 0.41 24.76 1.31
C ASN A 25 -0.09 24.71 -0.15
N SER A 26 0.71 25.19 -1.11
CA SER A 26 0.41 25.11 -2.54
C SER A 26 1.04 23.88 -3.16
N ILE A 27 0.18 22.96 -3.63
CA ILE A 27 0.60 21.75 -4.33
C ILE A 27 1.34 22.11 -5.62
N GLU A 28 0.82 23.06 -6.39
CA GLU A 28 1.44 23.51 -7.64
C GLU A 28 2.87 24.06 -7.41
N GLN A 29 3.06 24.84 -6.33
CA GLN A 29 4.39 25.33 -5.97
C GLN A 29 5.33 24.18 -5.56
N LEU A 30 4.83 23.20 -4.82
CA LEU A 30 5.58 21.99 -4.46
C LEU A 30 6.00 21.21 -5.71
N GLU A 31 5.07 20.98 -6.64
CA GLU A 31 5.34 20.26 -7.89
C GLU A 31 6.43 20.97 -8.73
N LYS A 32 6.29 22.28 -8.95
CA LYS A 32 7.28 23.07 -9.71
C LYS A 32 8.65 23.14 -9.02
N LYS A 33 8.71 23.28 -7.70
CA LYS A 33 9.99 23.46 -6.97
C LYS A 33 10.66 22.15 -6.59
N VAL A 34 9.91 21.06 -6.47
CA VAL A 34 10.44 19.77 -6.00
C VAL A 34 10.39 18.73 -7.12
N LEU A 35 9.23 18.46 -7.70
CA LEU A 35 9.06 17.36 -8.66
C LEU A 35 9.69 17.70 -10.02
N TRP A 36 9.56 18.93 -10.50
CA TRP A 36 10.09 19.35 -11.80
C TRP A 36 11.61 19.47 -11.84
N LYS A 37 12.31 19.32 -10.72
CA LYS A 37 13.77 19.11 -10.70
C LYS A 37 14.18 17.84 -11.45
N ASN A 38 13.26 16.87 -11.56
CA ASN A 38 13.43 15.74 -12.45
C ASN A 38 12.88 16.10 -13.83
N GLU A 39 13.77 16.25 -14.82
CA GLU A 39 13.39 16.66 -16.19
C GLU A 39 12.36 15.72 -16.83
N ARG A 40 12.37 14.42 -16.51
CA ARG A 40 11.34 13.47 -17.01
C ARG A 40 9.98 13.75 -16.40
N LEU A 41 9.92 14.08 -15.11
CA LEU A 41 8.65 14.46 -14.47
C LEU A 41 8.17 15.80 -15.00
N LYS A 42 9.06 16.78 -15.14
CA LYS A 42 8.74 18.09 -15.72
C LYS A 42 8.13 17.95 -17.12
N GLU A 43 8.72 17.13 -17.98
CA GLU A 43 8.19 16.84 -19.31
C GLU A 43 6.77 16.24 -19.25
N VAL A 44 6.52 15.30 -18.33
CA VAL A 44 5.18 14.74 -18.09
C VAL A 44 4.20 15.84 -17.70
N TYR A 45 4.53 16.68 -16.72
CA TYR A 45 3.65 17.77 -16.28
C TYR A 45 3.37 18.82 -17.38
N GLN A 46 4.31 19.03 -18.30
CA GLN A 46 4.16 19.99 -19.40
C GLN A 46 3.36 19.44 -20.59
N LYS A 47 3.42 18.13 -20.83
CA LYS A 47 2.79 17.49 -21.99
C LYS A 47 1.46 16.80 -21.67
N ALA A 48 1.26 16.38 -20.42
CA ALA A 48 0.05 15.69 -20.01
C ALA A 48 -1.14 16.66 -19.93
N THR A 49 -2.31 16.16 -20.31
CA THR A 49 -3.60 16.80 -20.00
C THR A 49 -4.13 16.18 -18.71
N PHE A 50 -4.26 16.98 -17.65
CA PHE A 50 -4.80 16.50 -16.38
C PHE A 50 -6.32 16.40 -16.46
N VAL A 51 -6.87 15.23 -16.10
CA VAL A 51 -8.33 14.96 -16.13
C VAL A 51 -9.08 15.72 -15.04
N TRP A 52 -8.42 15.99 -13.91
CA TRP A 52 -8.99 16.72 -12.78
C TRP A 52 -8.44 18.13 -12.70
N ASP A 53 -9.29 19.10 -12.34
CA ASP A 53 -8.90 20.50 -12.13
C ASP A 53 -7.86 20.66 -11.00
N LYS A 54 -7.91 19.76 -10.01
CA LYS A 54 -7.00 19.74 -8.87
C LYS A 54 -6.62 18.30 -8.51
N PRO A 55 -5.38 18.05 -8.06
CA PRO A 55 -4.99 16.73 -7.59
C PRO A 55 -5.76 16.33 -6.33
N LEU A 56 -6.11 15.05 -6.23
CA LEU A 56 -6.69 14.49 -5.02
C LEU A 56 -5.60 14.32 -3.94
N VAL A 57 -5.88 14.78 -2.73
CA VAL A 57 -4.96 14.69 -1.60
C VAL A 57 -5.60 13.93 -0.45
N ILE A 58 -4.86 12.96 0.07
CA ILE A 58 -5.13 12.33 1.36
C ILE A 58 -4.02 12.70 2.34
N SER A 59 -4.39 13.11 3.54
CA SER A 59 -3.48 13.52 4.60
C SER A 59 -3.49 12.51 5.75
N ASN A 60 -2.50 12.62 6.64
CA ASN A 60 -2.40 11.84 7.89
C ASN A 60 -2.40 10.31 7.68
N VAL A 61 -1.88 9.86 6.55
CA VAL A 61 -1.73 8.43 6.27
C VAL A 61 -0.66 7.84 7.19
N LYS A 62 -1.06 6.86 8.01
CA LYS A 62 -0.14 6.12 8.89
C LYS A 62 0.01 4.71 8.36
N PHE A 63 1.24 4.35 7.99
CA PHE A 63 1.54 3.00 7.50
C PHE A 63 2.03 2.15 8.66
N ASN A 64 1.08 1.53 9.36
CA ASN A 64 1.37 0.63 10.45
C ASN A 64 0.34 -0.50 10.55
N LYS A 65 0.80 -1.66 11.00
CA LYS A 65 -0.03 -2.78 11.46
C LYS A 65 -0.84 -2.30 12.67
N GLN A 66 -2.13 -2.57 12.65
CA GLN A 66 -3.04 -2.26 13.74
C GLN A 66 -3.54 -3.56 14.39
N THR A 67 -4.27 -3.43 15.50
CA THR A 67 -5.03 -4.56 16.03
C THR A 67 -6.10 -4.98 15.01
N LEU A 68 -6.43 -6.27 14.98
CA LEU A 68 -7.42 -6.82 14.03
C LEU A 68 -8.85 -6.82 14.59
N PHE A 69 -9.01 -6.50 15.88
CA PHE A 69 -10.28 -6.44 16.57
C PHE A 69 -10.14 -5.67 17.89
N ASN A 70 -11.28 -5.31 18.47
CA ASN A 70 -11.42 -4.91 19.86
C ASN A 70 -12.58 -5.73 20.49
N ASP A 71 -13.01 -5.39 21.70
CA ASP A 71 -14.04 -6.14 22.43
C ASP A 71 -15.40 -6.23 21.71
N GLN A 72 -15.66 -5.37 20.71
CA GLN A 72 -16.96 -5.25 20.05
C GLN A 72 -16.90 -5.33 18.52
N MET A 73 -15.71 -5.19 17.91
CA MET A 73 -15.57 -4.98 16.48
C MET A 73 -14.41 -5.78 15.90
N LEU A 74 -14.59 -6.25 14.67
CA LEU A 74 -13.59 -6.91 13.85
C LEU A 74 -13.15 -5.96 12.74
N PHE A 75 -11.85 -5.90 12.47
CA PHE A 75 -11.27 -5.00 11.48
C PHE A 75 -10.73 -5.75 10.27
N VAL A 76 -10.91 -5.14 9.10
CA VAL A 76 -10.43 -5.64 7.79
C VAL A 76 -9.88 -4.47 6.98
N GLY A 77 -9.03 -4.76 5.99
CA GLY A 77 -8.42 -3.72 5.15
C GLY A 77 -7.67 -2.66 5.97
N ASP A 78 -7.79 -1.40 5.59
CA ASP A 78 -7.06 -0.30 6.24
C ASP A 78 -7.42 -0.11 7.72
N ALA A 79 -8.61 -0.55 8.16
CA ALA A 79 -8.96 -0.56 9.59
C ALA A 79 -8.12 -1.56 10.39
N ALA A 80 -7.66 -2.65 9.77
CA ALA A 80 -6.75 -3.65 10.33
C ALA A 80 -5.26 -3.27 10.14
N GLY A 81 -4.99 -2.11 9.54
CA GLY A 81 -3.64 -1.59 9.27
C GLY A 81 -3.52 -1.12 7.84
N SER A 82 -3.10 0.14 7.66
CA SER A 82 -2.90 0.70 6.32
C SER A 82 -1.51 0.31 5.81
N ILE A 83 -1.50 -0.26 4.62
CA ILE A 83 -0.29 -0.82 4.01
C ILE A 83 0.31 0.23 3.09
N SER A 84 1.62 0.48 3.22
CA SER A 84 2.34 1.45 2.39
C SER A 84 2.08 1.22 0.88
N PRO A 85 1.82 2.28 0.10
CA PRO A 85 1.62 2.18 -1.34
C PRO A 85 2.86 1.63 -2.06
N LEU A 86 4.04 1.72 -1.43
CA LEU A 86 5.28 1.12 -1.93
C LEU A 86 5.22 -0.41 -2.04
N SER A 87 4.27 -1.04 -1.34
CA SER A 87 4.04 -2.49 -1.38
C SER A 87 3.00 -2.95 -2.39
N GLY A 88 2.20 -2.03 -2.96
CA GLY A 88 1.20 -2.35 -3.99
C GLY A 88 0.10 -3.33 -3.59
N ASN A 89 -0.07 -3.68 -2.31
CA ASN A 89 -0.91 -4.81 -1.88
C ASN A 89 -2.11 -4.46 -1.01
N GLY A 90 -2.32 -3.19 -0.64
CA GLY A 90 -3.38 -2.77 0.28
C GLY A 90 -4.75 -3.32 -0.09
N MET A 91 -5.19 -3.09 -1.34
CA MET A 91 -6.49 -3.56 -1.84
C MET A 91 -6.62 -5.09 -1.83
N SER A 92 -5.55 -5.80 -2.22
CA SER A 92 -5.52 -7.27 -2.23
C SER A 92 -5.63 -7.84 -0.82
N ILE A 93 -4.94 -7.24 0.15
CA ILE A 93 -4.99 -7.66 1.55
C ILE A 93 -6.36 -7.33 2.15
N ALA A 94 -6.94 -6.18 1.83
CA ALA A 94 -8.30 -5.82 2.24
C ALA A 94 -9.33 -6.87 1.76
N ALA A 95 -9.36 -7.18 0.47
CA ALA A 95 -10.31 -8.14 -0.08
C ALA A 95 -10.10 -9.56 0.50
N ARG A 96 -8.85 -10.01 0.63
CA ARG A 96 -8.54 -11.35 1.15
C ARG A 96 -8.78 -11.48 2.65
N SER A 97 -8.49 -10.44 3.43
CA SER A 97 -8.79 -10.42 4.88
C SER A 97 -10.30 -10.41 5.13
N ALA A 98 -11.07 -9.66 4.33
CA ALA A 98 -12.54 -9.71 4.37
C ALA A 98 -13.08 -11.11 4.07
N LEU A 99 -12.55 -11.77 3.03
CA LEU A 99 -12.93 -13.15 2.70
C LEU A 99 -12.60 -14.12 3.83
N LEU A 100 -11.38 -14.05 4.38
CA LEU A 100 -10.96 -14.89 5.52
C LEU A 100 -11.90 -14.70 6.71
N LEU A 101 -12.17 -13.44 7.08
CA LEU A 101 -13.03 -13.13 8.21
C LEU A 101 -14.47 -13.62 7.99
N SER A 102 -15.01 -13.46 6.78
CA SER A 102 -16.37 -13.90 6.45
C SER A 102 -16.58 -15.40 6.66
N GLN A 103 -15.54 -16.22 6.44
CA GLN A 103 -15.60 -17.66 6.67
C GLN A 103 -15.58 -17.96 8.16
N LEU A 104 -14.67 -17.32 8.89
CA LEU A 104 -14.53 -17.57 10.33
C LEU A 104 -15.79 -17.15 11.11
N ILE A 105 -16.47 -16.07 10.70
CA ILE A 105 -17.74 -15.65 11.31
C ILE A 105 -18.82 -16.74 11.18
N LEU A 106 -18.82 -17.50 10.08
CA LEU A 106 -19.78 -18.60 9.88
C LEU A 106 -19.40 -19.87 10.65
N GLU A 107 -18.11 -20.09 10.87
CA GLU A 107 -17.58 -21.29 11.54
C GLU A 107 -17.55 -21.17 13.08
N HIS A 108 -17.50 -19.94 13.62
CA HIS A 108 -17.33 -19.69 15.04
C HIS A 108 -18.47 -18.85 15.62
N THR A 109 -19.12 -19.37 16.67
CA THR A 109 -20.16 -18.64 17.41
C THR A 109 -19.63 -17.86 18.61
N ASP A 110 -18.45 -18.23 19.13
CA ASP A 110 -17.78 -17.55 20.24
C ASP A 110 -16.77 -16.51 19.73
N PHE A 111 -16.90 -15.26 20.22
CA PHE A 111 -16.08 -14.13 19.78
C PHE A 111 -14.59 -14.32 20.10
N LYS A 112 -14.26 -14.94 21.24
CA LYS A 112 -12.86 -15.17 21.65
C LYS A 112 -12.18 -16.21 20.76
N SER A 113 -12.88 -17.29 20.43
CA SER A 113 -12.42 -18.30 19.48
C SER A 113 -12.22 -17.71 18.08
N LEU A 114 -13.22 -16.96 17.59
CA LEU A 114 -13.19 -16.26 16.30
C LEU A 114 -11.99 -15.33 16.18
N THR A 115 -11.80 -14.43 17.15
CA THR A 115 -10.73 -13.42 17.13
C THR A 115 -9.34 -14.03 17.24
N SER A 116 -9.17 -15.06 18.09
CA SER A 116 -7.91 -15.79 18.21
C SER A 116 -7.52 -16.47 16.90
N LYS A 117 -8.49 -17.14 16.25
CA LYS A 117 -8.29 -17.81 14.97
C LYS A 117 -8.02 -16.81 13.85
N TYR A 118 -8.81 -15.73 13.78
CA TYR A 118 -8.63 -14.67 12.79
C TYR A 118 -7.24 -14.04 12.88
N ASN A 119 -6.77 -13.71 14.09
CA ASN A 119 -5.45 -13.12 14.27
C ASN A 119 -4.31 -14.05 13.81
N LYS A 120 -4.41 -15.34 14.13
CA LYS A 120 -3.43 -16.34 13.70
C LYS A 120 -3.40 -16.51 12.18
N ASP A 121 -4.57 -16.64 11.55
CA ASP A 121 -4.66 -16.87 10.12
C ASP A 121 -4.27 -15.61 9.33
N TRP A 122 -4.66 -14.43 9.81
CA TRP A 122 -4.25 -13.17 9.22
C TRP A 122 -2.72 -13.00 9.26
N ASP A 123 -2.08 -13.26 10.40
CA ASP A 123 -0.63 -13.10 10.51
C ASP A 123 0.13 -14.10 9.62
N SER A 124 -0.35 -15.34 9.56
CA SER A 124 0.20 -16.36 8.66
C SER A 124 0.11 -15.96 7.18
N HIS A 125 -1.00 -15.35 6.76
CA HIS A 125 -1.21 -14.96 5.37
C HIS A 125 -0.59 -13.61 5.00
N PHE A 126 -0.59 -12.64 5.91
CA PHE A 126 -0.31 -11.23 5.61
C PHE A 126 0.83 -10.63 6.45
N GLY A 127 1.07 -11.12 7.67
CA GLY A 127 2.01 -10.52 8.63
C GLY A 127 3.42 -10.31 8.06
N GLY A 128 3.99 -11.35 7.46
CA GLY A 128 5.32 -11.24 6.84
C GLY A 128 5.41 -10.20 5.72
N ARG A 129 4.33 -9.98 4.96
CA ARG A 129 4.28 -8.96 3.90
C ARG A 129 4.12 -7.56 4.47
N VAL A 130 3.28 -7.40 5.49
CA VAL A 130 3.07 -6.13 6.18
C VAL A 130 4.38 -5.67 6.84
N ASN A 131 5.08 -6.56 7.55
CA ASN A 131 6.36 -6.22 8.19
C ASN A 131 7.43 -5.79 7.17
N LYS A 132 7.51 -6.47 6.02
CA LYS A 132 8.42 -6.07 4.92
C LYS A 132 8.03 -4.72 4.33
N ALA A 133 6.75 -4.46 4.17
CA ALA A 133 6.23 -3.19 3.69
C ALA A 133 6.54 -2.03 4.64
N GLU A 134 6.35 -2.23 5.95
CA GLU A 134 6.74 -1.26 6.97
C GLU A 134 8.23 -0.98 6.97
N LEU A 135 9.06 -2.01 6.88
CA LEU A 135 10.51 -1.86 6.78
C LEU A 135 10.91 -1.06 5.54
N LEU A 136 10.38 -1.44 4.37
CA LEU A 136 10.64 -0.71 3.12
C LEU A 136 10.20 0.74 3.23
N ASN A 137 9.03 0.99 3.82
CA ASN A 137 8.49 2.33 4.00
C ASN A 137 9.38 3.19 4.91
N SER A 138 9.81 2.64 6.05
CA SER A 138 10.73 3.31 6.98
C SER A 138 12.05 3.67 6.30
N ILE A 139 12.56 2.79 5.44
CA ILE A 139 13.78 3.02 4.67
C ILE A 139 13.60 4.09 3.60
N MET A 140 12.55 3.98 2.78
CA MET A 140 12.34 4.85 1.61
C MET A 140 11.93 6.27 2.02
N LEU A 141 11.20 6.42 3.13
CA LEU A 141 10.80 7.72 3.65
C LEU A 141 11.89 8.39 4.51
N ASN A 142 12.95 7.67 4.87
CA ASN A 142 14.07 8.26 5.61
C ASN A 142 15.09 8.91 4.65
N PRO A 143 15.27 10.24 4.69
CA PRO A 143 16.13 10.96 3.75
C PRO A 143 17.62 10.61 3.87
N THR A 144 18.06 10.03 4.98
CA THR A 144 19.49 9.76 5.24
C THR A 144 20.01 8.53 4.49
N TYR A 145 19.21 7.45 4.40
CA TYR A 145 19.68 6.17 3.85
C TYR A 145 19.09 5.81 2.49
N HIS A 146 17.99 6.47 2.10
CA HIS A 146 17.28 6.18 0.85
C HIS A 146 18.21 6.25 -0.38
N HIS A 147 19.07 7.26 -0.49
CA HIS A 147 19.97 7.41 -1.63
C HIS A 147 20.97 6.24 -1.77
N TRP A 148 21.55 5.81 -0.66
CA TRP A 148 22.49 4.68 -0.62
C TRP A 148 21.81 3.36 -0.97
N ILE A 149 20.61 3.14 -0.44
CA ILE A 149 19.85 1.91 -0.67
C ILE A 149 19.35 1.83 -2.11
N LEU A 150 18.90 2.94 -2.69
CA LEU A 150 18.58 3.00 -4.12
C LEU A 150 19.79 2.70 -5.00
N LYS A 151 20.97 3.24 -4.66
CA LYS A 151 22.21 2.96 -5.39
C LYS A 151 22.57 1.48 -5.32
N LEU A 152 22.45 0.86 -4.14
CA LEU A 152 22.69 -0.56 -3.93
C LEU A 152 21.70 -1.44 -4.72
N LEU A 153 20.41 -1.13 -4.65
CA LEU A 153 19.36 -1.86 -5.38
C LEU A 153 19.55 -1.76 -6.90
N ASN A 154 19.95 -0.61 -7.40
CA ASN A 154 20.21 -0.43 -8.83
C ASN A 154 21.46 -1.16 -9.31
N SER A 155 22.46 -1.35 -8.44
CA SER A 155 23.68 -2.10 -8.77
C SER A 155 23.47 -3.62 -8.74
N ILE A 156 22.56 -4.13 -7.91
CA ILE A 156 22.36 -5.57 -7.69
C ILE A 156 20.98 -6.00 -8.21
N LYS A 157 20.90 -6.31 -9.50
CA LYS A 157 19.66 -6.73 -10.18
C LYS A 157 18.90 -7.87 -9.46
N PRO A 158 19.54 -8.97 -9.00
CA PRO A 158 18.83 -10.03 -8.30
C PRO A 158 18.17 -9.57 -6.99
N LEU A 159 18.80 -8.63 -6.29
CA LEU A 159 18.28 -8.08 -5.05
C LEU A 159 17.06 -7.20 -5.32
N ARG A 160 17.14 -6.33 -6.34
CA ARG A 160 16.01 -5.51 -6.79
C ARG A 160 14.82 -6.37 -7.20
N ASP A 161 15.06 -7.37 -8.03
CA ASP A 161 13.99 -8.24 -8.54
C ASP A 161 13.37 -9.04 -7.40
N LYS A 162 14.17 -9.50 -6.41
CA LYS A 162 13.66 -10.13 -5.18
C LYS A 162 12.80 -9.18 -4.35
N VAL A 163 13.23 -7.94 -4.13
CA VAL A 163 12.44 -6.93 -3.40
C VAL A 163 11.11 -6.69 -4.12
N VAL A 164 11.12 -6.47 -5.43
CA VAL A 164 9.88 -6.25 -6.21
C VAL A 164 8.95 -7.45 -6.12
N ASN A 165 9.45 -8.67 -6.30
CA ASN A 165 8.64 -9.89 -6.25
C ASN A 165 8.06 -10.17 -4.85
N ASP A 166 8.87 -9.96 -3.80
CA ASP A 166 8.42 -10.11 -2.42
C ASP A 166 7.26 -9.14 -2.10
N MET A 167 7.27 -7.96 -2.72
CA MET A 167 6.23 -6.96 -2.55
C MET A 167 4.98 -7.26 -3.38
N GLN A 168 5.05 -7.91 -4.54
CA GLN A 168 3.86 -8.24 -5.34
C GLN A 168 3.06 -9.45 -4.79
N GLY A 169 3.70 -10.27 -3.95
CA GLY A 169 3.05 -11.43 -3.33
C GLY A 169 2.76 -12.57 -4.31
N LYS A 170 2.19 -13.67 -3.81
CA LYS A 170 1.84 -14.83 -4.63
C LYS A 170 0.45 -14.68 -5.27
N PRO A 171 0.25 -15.18 -6.50
CA PRO A 171 -1.08 -15.35 -7.08
C PRO A 171 -1.96 -16.13 -6.11
N PHE A 172 -3.12 -15.59 -5.77
CA PHE A 172 -4.08 -16.29 -4.94
C PHE A 172 -4.90 -17.21 -5.85
N VAL A 173 -4.49 -18.46 -5.88
CA VAL A 173 -5.26 -19.53 -6.53
C VAL A 173 -6.55 -19.71 -5.72
N ARG A 174 -7.71 -19.62 -6.38
CA ARG A 174 -9.05 -19.81 -5.80
C ARG A 174 -9.26 -21.24 -5.27
N ASN A 175 -8.59 -21.60 -4.19
CA ASN A 175 -8.98 -22.77 -3.39
C ASN A 175 -9.83 -22.29 -2.22
N THR A 176 -11.02 -21.76 -2.54
CA THR A 176 -12.02 -21.33 -1.57
C THR A 176 -13.05 -22.44 -1.37
N ARG A 177 -13.23 -22.92 -0.13
CA ARG A 177 -14.17 -24.02 0.20
C ARG A 177 -15.63 -23.70 -0.13
N ILE A 178 -16.05 -22.44 -0.05
CA ILE A 178 -17.47 -22.04 -0.26
C ILE A 178 -17.88 -22.06 -1.75
N ILE A 179 -16.97 -21.82 -2.69
CA ILE A 179 -17.35 -21.78 -4.13
C ILE A 179 -17.62 -23.20 -4.66
N ARG A 180 -17.11 -24.25 -4.00
CA ARG A 180 -17.36 -25.66 -4.40
C ARG A 180 -18.62 -26.28 -3.82
N GLN A 181 -19.30 -25.65 -2.85
CA GLN A 181 -20.52 -26.20 -2.25
C GLN A 181 -21.82 -25.65 -2.86
N LEU A 182 -21.71 -24.72 -3.82
CA LEU A 182 -22.85 -24.13 -4.53
C LEU A 182 -22.90 -24.54 -6.02
N GLY A 183 -22.25 -25.65 -6.38
CA GLY A 183 -22.26 -26.23 -7.73
C GLY A 183 -22.69 -27.68 -7.70
#